data_AF-A0AA38CT67-F1
#
_entry.id   AF-A0AA38CT67-F1
#
_cell.length_a   1.000
_cell.length_b   1.000
_cell.length_c   1.000
_cell.angle_alpha   90.00
_cell.angle_beta   90.00
_cell.angle_gamma   90.00
#
_symmetry.space_group_name_H-M   'P 1'
#
loop_
_entity.id
_entity.type
_entity.pdbx_description
1 polymer ?
#
loop_
_entity_poly.entity_id
_entity_poly.type
_entity_poly.pdbx_seq_one_letter_code
_entity_poly.pdbx_strand_id
1 'polypeptide(L)' 'SGLGAVLMQEGRPIAFKSHQFKGKDMLKLVYEKEMMAILHAVKQWRPYLMGRHFK' A
#
# COMPACT_ATOMS: atom_id res chain seq x y z
N SER A 1 -7.71 9.11 -10.46
CA SER A 1 -7.35 9.07 -9.03
C SER A 1 -6.72 7.73 -8.70
N GLY A 2 -5.78 7.68 -7.77
CA GLY A 2 -5.05 6.46 -7.40
C GLY A 2 -4.41 6.59 -6.02
N LEU A 3 -3.83 5.51 -5.54
CA LEU A 3 -3.14 5.43 -4.25
C LEU A 3 -1.67 5.13 -4.46
N GLY A 4 -0.84 5.73 -3.62
CA GLY A 4 0.56 5.38 -3.45
C GLY A 4 0.79 4.88 -2.04
N ALA A 5 1.67 3.91 -1.87
CA ALA A 5 2.18 3.47 -0.59
C ALA A 5 3.70 3.32 -0.66
N VAL A 6 4.38 3.66 0.44
CA VAL A 6 5.81 3.46 0.62
C VAL A 6 6.01 2.66 1.89
N LEU A 7 6.79 1.58 1.81
CA LEU A 7 7.26 0.85 2.97
C LEU A 7 8.62 1.39 3.38
N MET A 8 8.71 1.86 4.62
CA MET A 8 9.91 2.44 5.21
C MET A 8 10.45 1.50 6.29
N GLN A 9 11.77 1.37 6.37
CA GLN A 9 12.47 0.64 7.42
C GLN A 9 13.73 1.43 7.78
N GLU A 10 13.94 1.70 9.07
CA GLU A 10 15.05 2.56 9.56
C GLU A 10 15.16 3.92 8.83
N GLY A 11 14.01 4.52 8.50
CA GLY A 11 13.97 5.80 7.78
C GLY A 11 14.35 5.70 6.29
N ARG A 12 14.53 4.49 5.75
CA ARG A 12 14.83 4.25 4.34
C ARG A 12 13.66 3.57 3.63
N PRO A 13 13.29 4.00 2.40
CA PRO A 13 12.27 3.31 1.63
C PRO A 13 12.83 1.98 1.10
N ILE A 14 12.11 0.90 1.36
CA ILE A 14 12.47 -0.46 0.91
C ILE A 14 11.50 -1.02 -0.13
N ALA A 15 10.28 -0.46 -0.24
CA ALA A 15 9.34 -0.80 -1.30
C ALA A 15 8.39 0.35 -1.62
N PHE A 16 8.00 0.44 -2.89
CA PHE A 16 7.05 1.42 -3.41
C PHE A 16 5.92 0.71 -4.14
N LYS A 17 4.69 1.20 -3.98
CA LYS A 17 3.54 0.67 -4.71
C LYS A 17 2.62 1.81 -5.13
N SER A 18 2.19 1.77 -6.38
CA SER A 18 1.11 2.60 -6.89
C SER A 18 -0.04 1.72 -7.37
N HIS A 19 -1.27 2.18 -7.15
CA HIS A 19 -2.49 1.53 -7.61
C HIS A 19 -3.43 2.58 -8.20
N GLN A 20 -3.76 2.43 -9.48
CA GLN A 20 -4.76 3.26 -10.13
C GLN A 20 -6.15 2.67 -9.92
N PHE A 21 -7.09 3.49 -9.46
CA PHE A 21 -8.48 3.07 -9.39
C PHE A 21 -9.09 2.97 -10.78
N LYS A 22 -9.92 1.94 -11.00
CA LYS A 22 -10.63 1.71 -12.26
C LYS A 22 -12.09 1.34 -12.00
N GLY A 23 -12.97 1.73 -12.92
CA GLY A 23 -14.40 1.36 -12.87
C GLY A 23 -15.06 1.76 -11.54
N LYS A 24 -15.70 0.78 -10.88
CA LYS A 24 -16.43 0.99 -9.62
C LYS A 24 -15.56 1.52 -8.48
N ASP A 25 -14.25 1.27 -8.51
CA ASP A 25 -13.34 1.79 -7.48
C ASP A 25 -13.20 3.32 -7.54
N MET A 26 -13.45 3.93 -8.69
CA MET A 26 -13.45 5.40 -8.80
C MET A 26 -14.64 6.04 -8.06
N LEU A 27 -15.74 5.30 -7.89
CA LEU A 27 -16.97 5.77 -7.26
C LEU A 27 -16.99 5.59 -5.73
N LYS A 28 -16.04 4.83 -5.18
CA LYS A 28 -15.91 4.61 -3.74
C LYS A 28 -15.65 5.89 -2.97
N LEU A 29 -16.11 5.92 -1.72
CA LEU A 29 -15.86 7.05 -0.82
C LEU A 29 -14.37 7.14 -0.48
N VAL A 30 -13.92 8.32 -0.06
CA VAL A 30 -12.50 8.58 0.21
C VAL A 30 -11.97 7.64 1.31
N TYR A 31 -12.73 7.45 2.39
CA TYR A 31 -12.33 6.55 3.47
C TYR A 31 -12.20 5.08 3.01
N GLU A 32 -13.07 4.63 2.11
CA GLU A 32 -12.99 3.28 1.55
C GLU A 32 -11.73 3.12 0.71
N LYS A 33 -11.41 4.14 -0.09
CA LYS A 33 -10.19 4.20 -0.91
C LYS A 33 -8.93 4.17 -0.03
N GLU A 34 -8.90 4.93 1.07
CA GLU A 34 -7.79 4.91 2.03
C GLU A 34 -7.62 3.55 2.70
N MET A 35 -8.72 2.94 3.16
CA MET A 35 -8.68 1.59 3.75
C MET A 35 -8.17 0.56 2.73
N MET A 36 -8.58 0.66 1.47
CA MET A 36 -8.07 -0.21 0.42
C MET A 36 -6.55 -0.06 0.24
N ALA A 37 -5.98 1.15 0.34
CA ALA A 37 -4.53 1.34 0.30
C ALA A 37 -3.83 0.55 1.41
N ILE A 38 -4.31 0.68 2.65
CA ILE A 38 -3.74 0.02 3.82
C ILE A 38 -3.79 -1.51 3.65
N LEU A 39 -4.97 -2.04 3.34
CA LEU A 39 -5.16 -3.49 3.15
C LEU A 39 -4.28 -4.03 2.02
N HIS A 40 -4.20 -3.31 0.90
CA HIS A 40 -3.40 -3.74 -0.25
C HIS A 40 -1.90 -3.70 0.07
N ALA A 41 -1.42 -2.65 0.75
CA ALA A 41 -0.03 -2.53 1.20
C ALA A 41 0.34 -3.65 2.17
N VAL A 42 -0.47 -3.90 3.21
CA VAL A 42 -0.23 -4.96 4.20
C VAL A 42 -0.25 -6.35 3.56
N LYS A 43 -1.22 -6.62 2.68
CA LYS A 43 -1.29 -7.91 1.97
C LYS A 43 -0.09 -8.11 1.05
N GLN A 44 0.29 -7.08 0.29
CA GLN A 44 1.42 -7.11 -0.64
C GLN A 44 2.75 -7.31 0.07
N TRP A 45 2.95 -6.62 1.20
CA TRP A 45 4.22 -6.59 1.91
C TRP A 45 4.24 -7.47 3.15
N ARG A 46 3.28 -8.39 3.31
CA ARG A 46 3.28 -9.38 4.39
C ARG A 46 4.65 -10.06 4.58
N PRO A 47 5.41 -10.45 3.54
CA PRO A 47 6.75 -11.01 3.71
C PRO A 47 7.77 -10.02 4.30
N TYR A 48 7.65 -8.73 3.98
CA TYR A 48 8.50 -7.67 4.54
C TYR A 48 8.13 -7.33 5.99
N LEU A 49 6.86 -7.49 6.35
CA LEU A 49 6.35 -7.18 7.68
C LEU A 49 6.53 -8.33 8.68
N MET A 50 6.49 -9.59 8.22
CA MET A 50 6.60 -10.79 9.06
C MET A 50 7.95 -11.50 8.93
N GLY A 51 8.82 -11.03 8.03
CA GLY A 51 10.15 -11.58 7.78
C GLY A 51 11.25 -10.95 8.63
N ARG A 52 12.51 -11.29 8.33
CA ARG A 52 13.70 -10.64 8.89
C ARG A 52 13.86 -9.24 8.31
N HIS A 53 14.47 -8.34 9.09
CA HIS A 53 14.91 -7.02 8.64
C HIS A 53 15.70 -7.13 7.34
N PHE A 54 15.21 -6.51 6.25
CA PHE A 54 15.92 -6.49 4.97
C PHE A 54 17.12 -5.54 5.11
N LYS A 55 18.32 -6.03 4.77
CA LYS A 55 19.58 -5.26 4.75
C LYS A 55 19.86 -4.76 3.34
#